data_AF-A0A966WIQ9-F1
#
_entry.id   AF-A0A966WIQ9-F1
#
_cell.length_a   1.000
_cell.length_b   1.000
_cell.length_c   1.000
_cell.angle_alpha   90.00
_cell.angle_beta   90.00
_cell.angle_gamma   90.00
#
_symmetry.space_group_name_H-M   'P 1'
#
loop_
_entity.id
_entity.type
_entity.pdbx_description
1 polymer ?
#
loop_
_entity_poly.entity_id
_entity_poly.type
_entity_poly.pdbx_seq_one_letter_code
_entity_poly.pdbx_strand_id
1 'polypeptide(L)'
;MLADQDGTENTSSNPHIQDIIKQAFASQTRRSFLKGGSAFFTAAAGATLAGCATGDDDPYTLPAQLSFAAVAKNTADKITLPPGYQYTVVHATGDRLV
;
A
#
# COMPACT_ATOMS: atom_id res chain seq x y z
N MET A 1 4.89 -36.05 0.67
CA MET A 1 5.99 -35.06 0.51
C MET A 1 6.01 -34.69 -0.97
N LEU A 2 5.22 -33.70 -1.36
CA LEU A 2 5.21 -33.16 -2.72
C LEU A 2 5.99 -31.84 -2.63
N ALA A 3 7.13 -31.78 -3.31
CA ALA A 3 7.87 -30.53 -3.46
C ALA A 3 7.07 -29.63 -4.39
N ASP A 4 6.52 -28.57 -3.82
CA ASP A 4 6.06 -27.36 -4.51
C ASP A 4 7.26 -26.84 -5.31
N GLN A 5 7.20 -26.97 -6.64
CA GLN A 5 8.25 -26.56 -7.56
C GLN A 5 7.61 -25.54 -8.51
N ASP A 6 7.24 -24.38 -7.97
CA ASP A 6 6.87 -23.22 -8.75
C ASP A 6 8.17 -22.59 -9.28
N GLY A 7 8.59 -23.01 -10.48
CA GLY A 7 9.83 -22.57 -11.16
C GLY A 7 9.90 -21.08 -11.54
N THR A 8 9.19 -20.21 -10.82
CA THR A 8 9.19 -18.75 -10.96
C THR A 8 9.29 -18.06 -9.60
N GLU A 9 10.02 -18.68 -8.66
CA GLU A 9 10.30 -18.09 -7.35
C GLU A 9 11.17 -16.83 -7.50
N ASN A 10 10.80 -15.80 -6.76
CA ASN A 10 11.58 -14.58 -6.66
C ASN A 10 12.89 -14.88 -5.90
N THR A 11 14.05 -14.75 -6.55
CA THR A 11 15.37 -15.02 -5.95
C THR A 11 15.89 -13.86 -5.09
N SER A 12 15.15 -12.77 -4.96
CA SER A 12 15.54 -11.68 -4.05
C SER A 12 15.46 -12.15 -2.60
N SER A 13 16.31 -11.58 -1.74
CA SER A 13 16.32 -11.88 -0.30
C SER A 13 15.10 -11.33 0.46
N ASN A 14 14.03 -10.98 -0.25
CA ASN A 14 12.79 -10.52 0.36
C ASN A 14 12.02 -11.73 0.93
N PRO A 15 11.32 -11.57 2.07
CA PRO A 15 10.52 -12.64 2.63
C PRO A 15 9.43 -13.08 1.65
N HIS A 16 9.20 -14.38 1.54
CA HIS A 16 8.15 -14.91 0.68
C HIS A 16 6.78 -14.48 1.21
N ILE A 17 5.81 -14.22 0.32
CA ILE A 17 4.48 -13.75 0.73
C ILE A 17 3.80 -14.72 1.70
N GLN A 18 4.06 -16.02 1.57
CA GLN A 18 3.55 -17.05 2.46
C GLN A 18 4.06 -16.89 3.90
N ASP A 19 5.29 -16.39 4.07
CA ASP A 19 5.88 -16.16 5.39
C ASP A 19 5.29 -14.90 6.04
N ILE A 20 5.04 -13.86 5.24
CA ILE A 20 4.32 -12.65 5.68
C ILE A 20 2.90 -13.03 6.12
N ILE A 21 2.19 -13.87 5.36
CA ILE A 21 0.84 -14.33 5.67
C ILE A 21 0.83 -15.15 6.97
N LYS A 22 1.77 -16.10 7.13
CA LYS A 22 1.91 -16.88 8.38
C LYS A 22 2.19 -15.97 9.57
N GLN A 23 3.09 -14.99 9.43
CA GLN A 23 3.39 -14.02 10.48
C GLN A 23 2.19 -13.11 10.82
N ALA A 24 1.40 -12.72 9.81
CA ALA A 24 0.19 -11.95 10.01
C ALA A 24 -0.87 -12.74 10.80
N PHE A 25 -1.07 -14.03 10.49
CA PHE A 25 -1.98 -14.89 11.23
C PHE A 25 -1.47 -15.23 12.64
N ALA A 26 -0.15 -15.39 12.82
CA ALA A 26 0.45 -15.60 14.12
C ALA A 26 0.29 -14.38 15.06
N SER A 27 0.17 -13.18 14.50
CA SER A 27 0.05 -11.91 15.24
C SER A 27 -1.40 -11.40 15.38
N GLN A 28 -2.38 -12.31 15.41
CA GLN A 28 -3.82 -12.02 15.58
C GLN A 28 -4.19 -11.34 16.92
N THR A 29 -3.24 -11.21 17.85
CA THR A 29 -3.42 -10.54 19.16
C THR A 29 -3.91 -9.09 19.04
N ARG A 30 -3.53 -8.37 17.96
CA ARG A 30 -3.93 -6.97 17.74
C ARG A 30 -5.43 -6.80 17.48
N ARG A 31 -6.07 -7.78 16.84
CA ARG A 31 -7.50 -7.72 16.49
C ARG A 31 -8.41 -8.14 17.65
N SER A 32 -7.90 -8.96 18.58
CA SER A 32 -8.60 -9.30 19.83
C SER A 32 -8.70 -8.14 20.81
N PHE A 33 -7.69 -7.26 20.88
CA PHE A 33 -7.75 -6.04 21.71
C PHE A 33 -8.91 -5.11 21.28
N LEU A 34 -9.10 -4.94 19.97
CA LEU A 34 -10.17 -4.09 19.42
C LEU A 34 -11.58 -4.65 19.66
N LYS A 35 -11.70 -5.95 19.95
CA LYS A 35 -12.99 -6.64 20.15
C LYS A 35 -13.46 -6.64 21.62
N GLY A 36 -12.63 -6.15 22.55
CA GLY A 36 -12.92 -6.09 23.98
C GLY A 36 -13.33 -4.71 24.53
N GLY A 37 -13.46 -3.68 23.70
CA GLY A 37 -13.57 -2.29 24.16
C GLY A 37 -14.80 -1.52 23.68
N SER A 38 -16.02 -2.03 23.88
CA SER A 38 -17.26 -1.29 23.55
C SER A 38 -17.64 -0.20 24.57
N ALA A 39 -16.71 0.27 25.41
CA ALA A 39 -16.97 1.27 26.46
C ALA A 39 -15.94 2.43 26.54
N PHE A 40 -14.98 2.53 25.62
CA PHE A 40 -13.93 3.58 25.67
C PHE A 40 -13.81 4.43 24.40
N PHE A 41 -14.88 4.60 23.63
CA PHE A 41 -14.81 5.39 22.39
C PHE A 41 -15.11 6.88 22.55
N THR A 42 -15.58 7.36 23.70
CA THR A 42 -15.93 8.77 23.87
C THR A 42 -14.77 9.67 24.34
N ALA A 43 -13.60 9.10 24.71
CA ALA A 43 -12.42 9.87 25.10
C ALA A 43 -11.21 9.70 24.16
N ALA A 44 -11.33 8.87 23.12
CA ALA A 44 -10.23 8.53 22.21
C ALA A 44 -10.41 9.07 20.78
N ALA A 45 -11.32 10.03 20.55
CA ALA A 45 -11.41 10.73 19.26
C ALA A 45 -10.16 11.59 18.94
N GLY A 46 -9.25 11.77 19.92
CA GLY A 46 -7.96 12.46 19.75
C GLY A 46 -6.74 11.53 19.67
N ALA A 47 -6.90 10.22 19.85
CA ALA A 47 -5.81 9.27 19.64
C ALA A 47 -5.72 8.97 18.15
N THR A 48 -5.06 9.87 17.44
CA THR A 48 -4.51 9.61 16.11
C THR A 48 -3.80 8.25 16.11
N LEU A 49 -3.83 7.61 14.95
CA LEU A 49 -3.25 6.31 14.66
C LEU A 49 -1.72 6.33 14.90
N ALA A 50 -1.29 6.29 16.17
CA ALA A 50 0.11 6.34 16.61
C ALA A 50 0.83 5.01 16.38
N GLY A 51 0.60 4.39 15.23
CA GLY A 51 1.23 3.15 14.79
C GLY A 51 2.40 3.35 13.84
N CYS A 52 2.72 4.59 13.46
CA CYS A 52 3.78 4.90 12.50
C CYS A 52 4.85 5.88 13.03
N ALA A 53 4.84 6.18 14.34
CA ALA A 53 5.82 7.04 14.99
C ALA A 53 6.82 6.19 15.79
N THR A 54 7.62 5.38 15.10
CA THR A 54 8.82 4.78 15.67
C THR A 54 9.93 4.89 14.63
N GLY A 55 10.75 5.93 14.74
CA GLY A 55 11.91 6.16 13.88
C GLY A 55 12.21 7.66 13.75
N ASP A 56 13.26 8.09 14.45
CA ASP A 56 13.94 9.40 14.42
C ASP A 56 13.08 10.67 14.42
N ASP A 57 13.21 11.45 15.50
CA ASP A 57 12.71 12.82 15.68
C ASP A 57 13.42 13.84 14.76
N ASP A 58 13.62 13.50 13.50
CA ASP A 58 13.85 14.52 12.48
C ASP A 58 12.47 15.06 12.06
N PRO A 59 12.23 16.38 12.12
CA PRO A 59 10.98 16.95 11.66
C PRO A 59 10.87 16.72 10.16
N TYR A 60 10.21 15.63 9.77
CA TYR A 60 9.85 15.38 8.39
C TYR A 60 8.83 16.45 7.98
N THR A 61 9.31 17.46 7.27
CA THR A 61 8.46 18.49 6.70
C THR A 61 7.69 17.88 5.53
N LEU A 62 6.41 17.61 5.76
CA LEU A 62 5.53 17.19 4.67
C LEU A 62 5.45 18.33 3.65
N PRO A 63 5.59 18.03 2.34
CA PRO A 63 5.42 19.05 1.31
C PRO A 63 4.00 19.63 1.40
N ALA A 64 3.90 20.96 1.50
CA ALA A 64 2.63 21.66 1.62
C ALA A 64 1.72 21.49 0.39
N GLN A 65 2.32 21.16 -0.77
CA GLN A 65 1.60 20.96 -2.02
C GLN A 65 2.37 20.03 -2.96
N LEU A 66 1.63 19.35 -3.84
CA LEU A 66 2.16 18.55 -4.94
C LEU A 66 2.53 19.46 -6.13
N SER A 67 3.60 19.11 -6.84
CA SER A 67 4.12 19.89 -7.99
C SER A 67 3.34 19.72 -9.29
N PHE A 68 2.06 19.36 -9.24
CA PHE A 68 1.20 19.22 -10.40
C PHE A 68 -0.22 19.75 -10.14
N ALA A 69 -0.86 20.25 -11.18
CA ALA A 69 -2.24 20.71 -11.10
C ALA A 69 -3.20 19.52 -10.94
N ALA A 70 -4.18 19.65 -10.05
CA ALA A 70 -5.18 18.61 -9.82
C ALA A 70 -5.99 18.34 -11.10
N VAL A 71 -6.19 17.06 -11.43
CA VAL A 71 -7.01 16.61 -12.56
C VAL A 71 -8.40 16.25 -12.07
N ALA A 72 -9.43 16.82 -12.70
CA ALA A 72 -10.82 16.54 -12.34
C ALA A 72 -11.23 15.09 -12.68
N LYS A 73 -12.03 14.49 -11.80
CA LYS A 73 -12.64 13.18 -12.05
C LYS A 73 -13.58 13.26 -13.26
N ASN A 74 -13.55 12.23 -14.11
CA ASN A 74 -14.43 12.12 -15.26
C ASN A 74 -14.68 10.65 -15.62
N THR A 75 -15.68 10.41 -16.47
CA THR A 75 -16.08 9.08 -16.96
C THR A 75 -15.76 8.89 -18.44
N ALA A 76 -14.91 9.74 -19.02
CA ALA A 76 -14.53 9.61 -20.42
C ALA A 76 -13.59 8.42 -20.58
N ASP A 77 -13.77 7.66 -21.65
CA ASP A 77 -12.87 6.56 -22.03
C ASP A 77 -11.60 7.11 -22.70
N LYS A 78 -10.83 7.89 -21.94
CA LYS A 78 -9.55 8.48 -22.35
C LYS A 78 -8.66 8.81 -21.16
N ILE A 79 -7.36 8.90 -21.39
CA ILE A 79 -6.41 9.38 -20.39
C ILE A 79 -6.49 10.91 -20.30
N THR A 80 -6.59 11.44 -19.07
CA THR A 80 -6.57 12.88 -18.78
C THR A 80 -5.37 13.19 -17.89
N LEU A 81 -4.55 14.16 -18.28
CA LEU A 81 -3.29 14.52 -17.59
C LEU A 81 -3.28 16.00 -17.18
N PRO A 82 -2.46 16.39 -16.19
CA PRO A 82 -2.18 17.80 -15.91
C PRO A 82 -1.48 18.48 -17.11
N PRO A 83 -1.51 19.82 -17.21
CA PRO A 83 -0.75 20.55 -18.23
C PRO A 83 0.74 20.21 -18.21
N GLY A 84 1.34 20.02 -19.40
CA GLY A 84 2.76 19.72 -19.56
C GLY A 84 3.14 18.24 -19.46
N TYR A 85 2.18 17.34 -19.21
CA TYR A 85 2.41 15.90 -19.17
C TYR A 85 1.97 15.22 -20.47
N GLN A 86 2.67 14.14 -20.84
CA GLN A 86 2.36 13.31 -21.99
C GLN A 86 2.38 11.83 -21.59
N TYR A 87 1.63 11.00 -22.31
CA TYR A 87 1.68 9.55 -22.17
C TYR A 87 1.95 8.91 -23.53
N THR A 88 2.55 7.72 -23.50
CA THR A 88 2.68 6.84 -24.68
C THR A 88 2.37 5.41 -24.25
N VAL A 89 1.77 4.62 -25.14
CA VAL A 89 1.52 3.19 -24.89
C VAL A 89 2.80 2.44 -25.23
N VAL A 90 3.38 1.74 -24.26
CA VAL A 90 4.63 0.98 -24.45
C VAL A 90 4.35 -0.42 -24.97
N HIS A 91 3.27 -1.06 -24.50
CA HIS A 91 2.84 -2.38 -24.92
C HIS A 91 1.34 -2.50 -24.68
N ALA A 92 0.59 -2.94 -25.68
CA ALA A 92 -0.84 -3.16 -25.60
C ALA A 92 -1.17 -4.64 -25.32
N THR A 93 -2.40 -4.88 -24.87
CA THR A 93 -2.88 -6.26 -24.69
C THR A 93 -2.91 -6.97 -26.04
N GLY A 94 -2.16 -8.07 -26.14
CA GLY A 94 -2.03 -8.87 -27.37
C GLY A 94 -0.74 -8.61 -28.15
N ASP A 95 0.04 -7.58 -27.79
CA ASP A 95 1.35 -7.38 -28.39
C ASP A 95 2.26 -8.57 -28.02
N ARG A 96 2.95 -9.11 -29.03
CA ARG A 96 3.86 -10.25 -28.87
C ARG A 96 5.04 -9.85 -27.97
N LEU A 97 5.31 -10.67 -26.96
CA LEU A 97 6.58 -10.61 -26.24
C LEU A 97 7.66 -11.17 -27.17
N VAL A 98 8.63 -10.33 -27.53
CA VAL A 98 9.80 -10.74 -28.31
C VAL A 98 10.78 -11.54 -27.46
#